data_AF-A0A9R1E0Z4-F1
#
_entry.id   AF-A0A9R1E0Z4-F1
#
_cell.length_a   1.000
_cell.length_b   1.000
_cell.length_c   1.000
_cell.angle_alpha   90.00
_cell.angle_beta   90.00
_cell.angle_gamma   90.00
#
_symmetry.space_group_name_H-M   'P 1'
#
loop_
_entity.id
_entity.type
_entity.pdbx_description
1 polymer ?
#
loop_
_entity_poly.entity_id
_entity_poly.type
_entity_poly.pdbx_seq_one_letter_code
_entity_poly.pdbx_strand_id
1 'polypeptide(L)'
;MRMRTAPDAEIQTLGATTSYPPLLAGGPAAGARALLPSASVPPPPWREQLTLRGVAVAAALGSLLCLVIHRLNLTVGVIPALNVASGLLAFFLTTAWRAAAGRLGFGRRSPFTRQENTVIQTCAIACGGLAFSGCSASYIFAMDRRTYELVGPDYPGNRVEDVKDPSLGWMIGFLYLIALLGPFAIVMLRKVLVVDYKLAFPGGTATALMINSLHGEKEADVTGKKVRCLVKYMSLSFAWSFFKWFFSGVGDSCGFDNFPTFGVAAFKNTFYFNFNPSYVGYGLISPHIVNCSVFLGSVISWGFLWPFIAKQSGDWYPDNLSSSDFRGLYGYKVFVAISIILGDGLYNLVKIFVVIAREICIVQLKKGDQPVQALQDNKNSRQSRDDELQIEMFFKDRIPTRFAVSGYIVLAAISTAAVPTIFPQLKWYLVLVCYLLAPAIAFCNSYGMGLTNLNLAPTYGKIALFIFASLVG
;
A
#
# COMPACT_ATOMS: atom_id res chain seq x y z
N MET A 1 3.86 44.41 -44.72
CA MET A 1 2.50 43.92 -45.00
C MET A 1 2.52 42.39 -44.85
N ARG A 2 2.60 41.88 -43.61
CA ARG A 2 1.50 41.20 -42.88
C ARG A 2 0.69 40.25 -43.76
N MET A 3 0.97 38.95 -43.66
CA MET A 3 -0.06 37.92 -43.78
C MET A 3 -0.16 37.17 -42.45
N ARG A 4 -1.42 37.03 -42.03
CA ARG A 4 -1.90 36.66 -40.70
C ARG A 4 -1.87 35.15 -40.52
N THR A 5 -1.40 34.70 -39.36
CA THR A 5 -1.61 33.36 -38.83
C THR A 5 -2.63 33.42 -37.69
N ALA A 6 -3.70 32.62 -37.78
CA ALA A 6 -4.49 32.03 -36.68
C ALA A 6 -5.77 31.36 -37.26
N PRO A 7 -6.42 30.39 -36.58
CA PRO A 7 -6.16 29.93 -35.20
C PRO A 7 -6.04 28.41 -34.98
N ASP A 8 -5.34 28.09 -33.89
CA ASP A 8 -5.24 26.82 -33.16
C ASP A 8 -6.58 26.32 -32.58
N ALA A 9 -7.55 25.96 -33.43
CA ALA A 9 -8.88 25.54 -32.97
C ALA A 9 -9.17 24.02 -33.07
N GLU A 10 -8.33 23.21 -33.70
CA GLU A 10 -8.68 21.80 -33.99
C GLU A 10 -7.92 20.73 -33.19
N ILE A 11 -6.98 21.09 -32.29
CA ILE A 11 -6.23 20.10 -31.49
C ILE A 11 -6.81 19.93 -30.07
N GLN A 12 -7.85 20.68 -29.70
CA GLN A 12 -8.50 20.58 -28.37
C GLN A 12 -9.64 19.56 -28.27
N THR A 13 -10.01 18.85 -29.35
CA THR A 13 -11.23 18.02 -29.37
C THR A 13 -11.04 16.52 -29.17
N LEU A 14 -9.81 16.00 -28.99
CA LEU A 14 -9.60 14.57 -28.69
C LEU A 14 -9.29 14.22 -27.21
N GLY A 15 -9.29 15.21 -26.31
CA GLY A 15 -9.11 15.01 -24.86
C GLY A 15 -10.40 14.93 -24.03
N ALA A 16 -11.57 15.00 -24.68
CA ALA A 16 -12.85 15.26 -24.04
C ALA A 16 -13.83 14.07 -24.10
N THR A 17 -13.45 12.90 -23.59
CA THR A 17 -14.40 11.81 -23.30
C THR A 17 -14.00 11.05 -22.03
N THR A 18 -14.08 11.73 -20.89
CA THR A 18 -14.29 11.09 -19.57
C THR A 18 -14.90 12.13 -18.64
N SER A 19 -16.16 12.45 -18.91
CA SER A 19 -16.97 13.33 -18.08
C SER A 19 -17.34 12.61 -16.77
N TYR A 20 -16.56 12.84 -15.71
CA TYR A 20 -17.10 12.79 -14.35
C TYR A 20 -18.00 14.02 -14.15
N PRO A 21 -19.17 13.91 -13.49
CA PRO A 21 -20.03 15.06 -13.25
C PRO A 21 -19.30 16.11 -12.41
N PRO A 22 -19.51 17.42 -12.67
CA PRO A 22 -18.77 18.48 -12.00
C PRO A 22 -19.33 18.69 -10.59
N LEU A 23 -18.78 17.98 -9.62
CA LEU A 23 -18.88 18.34 -8.20
C LEU A 23 -17.67 19.18 -7.73
N LEU A 24 -17.00 19.87 -8.67
CA LEU A 24 -15.77 20.64 -8.44
C LEU A 24 -15.87 22.11 -8.89
N ALA A 25 -17.06 22.71 -8.80
CA ALA A 25 -17.18 24.17 -8.74
C ALA A 25 -16.93 24.65 -7.29
N GLY A 26 -15.70 24.47 -6.83
CA GLY A 26 -15.27 24.78 -5.46
C GLY A 26 -13.91 24.17 -5.23
N GLY A 27 -12.85 24.98 -5.34
CA GLY A 27 -11.47 24.49 -5.27
C GLY A 27 -11.19 23.64 -4.02
N PRO A 28 -10.31 22.63 -4.11
CA PRO A 28 -10.02 21.71 -3.01
C PRO A 28 -9.45 22.39 -1.75
N ALA A 29 -8.98 23.63 -1.87
CA ALA A 29 -8.49 24.43 -0.76
C ALA A 29 -9.59 25.04 0.13
N ALA A 30 -10.82 25.23 -0.38
CA ALA A 30 -11.88 25.92 0.36
C ALA A 30 -12.67 24.97 1.28
N GLY A 31 -13.00 23.76 0.79
CA GLY A 31 -13.68 22.72 1.58
C GLY A 31 -12.80 22.07 2.64
N ALA A 32 -11.50 21.91 2.35
CA ALA A 32 -10.54 21.37 3.32
C ALA A 32 -10.21 22.37 4.45
N ARG A 33 -10.26 23.69 4.19
CA ARG A 33 -10.02 24.74 5.19
C ARG A 33 -11.18 24.94 6.17
N ALA A 34 -12.41 24.65 5.77
CA ALA A 34 -13.57 24.72 6.66
C ALA A 34 -13.60 23.62 7.75
N LEU A 35 -12.77 22.58 7.61
CA LEU A 35 -12.67 21.41 8.51
C LEU A 35 -11.48 21.46 9.49
N LEU A 36 -10.63 22.49 9.39
CA LEU A 36 -9.55 22.72 10.35
C LEU A 36 -10.14 23.46 11.57
N PRO A 37 -10.01 22.93 12.80
CA PRO A 37 -10.38 23.70 13.98
C PRO A 37 -9.58 25.00 14.00
N SER A 38 -10.21 26.09 14.47
CA SER A 38 -9.52 27.36 14.72
C SER A 38 -8.26 27.10 15.55
N ALA A 39 -7.15 27.72 15.14
CA ALA A 39 -5.83 27.62 15.76
C ALA A 39 -5.81 28.19 17.20
N SER A 40 -6.53 27.56 18.12
CA SER A 40 -6.71 28.06 19.49
C SER A 40 -6.08 27.18 20.57
N VAL A 41 -5.62 25.96 20.24
CA VAL A 41 -4.90 25.10 21.19
C VAL A 41 -3.69 24.45 20.51
N PRO A 42 -2.46 24.73 20.95
CA PRO A 42 -1.29 24.03 20.43
C PRO A 42 -1.42 22.54 20.72
N PRO A 43 -1.05 21.65 19.78
CA PRO A 43 -1.08 20.22 20.02
C PRO A 43 -0.17 19.88 21.22
N PRO A 44 -0.57 18.92 22.07
CA PRO A 44 0.25 18.50 23.21
C PRO A 44 1.59 17.95 22.70
N PRO A 45 2.67 18.00 23.49
CA PRO A 45 3.98 17.49 23.09
C PRO A 45 3.92 16.00 22.70
N TRP A 46 4.80 15.54 21.81
CA TRP A 46 4.79 14.18 21.26
C TRP A 46 4.77 13.07 22.33
N ARG A 47 5.38 13.32 23.50
CA ARG A 47 5.40 12.38 24.64
C ARG A 47 4.02 12.15 25.25
N GLU A 48 3.16 13.16 25.22
CA GLU A 48 1.78 13.07 25.70
C GLU A 48 0.83 12.49 24.64
N GLN A 49 1.22 12.53 23.37
CA GLN A 49 0.52 11.86 22.28
C GLN A 49 0.76 10.34 22.28
N LEU A 50 1.93 9.90 22.75
CA LEU A 50 2.29 8.49 22.88
C LEU A 50 1.87 7.93 24.24
N THR A 51 0.60 7.58 24.38
CA THR A 51 0.08 7.00 25.62
C THR A 51 0.28 5.47 25.63
N LEU A 52 0.51 4.90 26.83
CA LEU A 52 0.60 3.44 27.00
C LEU A 52 -0.69 2.73 26.55
N ARG A 53 -1.85 3.35 26.79
CA ARG A 53 -3.15 2.84 26.33
C ARG A 53 -3.24 2.83 24.80
N GLY A 54 -2.73 3.86 24.14
CA GLY A 54 -2.69 3.95 22.68
C GLY A 54 -1.80 2.88 22.09
N VAL A 55 -0.63 2.66 22.67
CA VAL A 55 0.28 1.57 22.24
C VAL A 55 -0.38 0.20 22.39
N ALA A 56 -1.07 -0.06 23.50
CA ALA A 56 -1.79 -1.34 23.69
C ALA A 56 -2.91 -1.55 22.64
N VAL A 57 -3.71 -0.52 22.36
CA VAL A 57 -4.74 -0.58 21.32
C VAL A 57 -4.12 -0.71 19.93
N ALA A 58 -3.00 -0.03 19.67
CA ALA A 58 -2.26 -0.12 18.42
C ALA A 58 -1.66 -1.51 18.20
N ALA A 59 -1.18 -2.17 19.26
CA ALA A 59 -0.68 -3.55 19.19
C ALA A 59 -1.81 -4.53 18.86
N ALA A 60 -2.98 -4.39 19.50
CA ALA A 60 -4.15 -5.24 19.24
C ALA A 60 -4.74 -5.00 17.83
N LEU A 61 -4.83 -3.74 17.38
CA LEU A 61 -5.27 -3.42 16.03
C LEU A 61 -4.23 -3.87 15.00
N GLY A 62 -2.95 -3.67 15.28
CA GLY A 62 -1.84 -4.07 14.43
C GLY A 62 -1.79 -5.59 14.23
N SER A 63 -1.98 -6.38 15.29
CA SER A 63 -2.03 -7.84 15.18
C SER A 63 -3.22 -8.31 14.34
N LEU A 64 -4.41 -7.72 14.55
CA LEU A 64 -5.58 -7.98 13.71
C LEU A 64 -5.32 -7.66 12.24
N LEU A 65 -4.73 -6.50 11.95
CA LEU A 65 -4.39 -6.11 10.57
C LEU A 65 -3.33 -7.03 9.97
N CYS A 66 -2.34 -7.48 10.75
CA CYS A 66 -1.35 -8.45 10.27
C CYS A 66 -2.01 -9.77 9.85
N LEU A 67 -2.98 -10.28 10.61
CA LEU A 67 -3.72 -11.50 10.25
C LEU A 67 -4.51 -11.31 8.95
N VAL A 68 -5.21 -10.18 8.82
CA VAL A 68 -5.96 -9.85 7.60
C VAL A 68 -5.02 -9.73 6.40
N ILE A 69 -3.89 -9.05 6.56
CA ILE A 69 -2.87 -8.85 5.51
C ILE A 69 -2.23 -10.18 5.10
N HIS A 70 -1.87 -11.06 6.04
CA HIS A 70 -1.36 -12.39 5.68
C HIS A 70 -2.38 -13.20 4.91
N ARG A 71 -3.65 -13.20 5.34
CA ARG A 71 -4.72 -13.89 4.63
C ARG A 71 -4.89 -13.33 3.22
N LEU A 72 -4.94 -12.00 3.07
CA LEU A 72 -5.08 -11.35 1.76
C LEU A 72 -3.87 -11.64 0.87
N ASN A 73 -2.65 -11.67 1.43
CA ASN A 73 -1.44 -11.98 0.69
C ASN A 73 -1.45 -13.43 0.17
N LEU A 74 -1.84 -14.39 1.00
CA LEU A 74 -1.91 -15.81 0.63
C LEU A 74 -3.07 -16.16 -0.31
N THR A 75 -4.19 -15.42 -0.26
CA THR A 75 -5.40 -15.77 -1.03
C THR A 75 -5.63 -14.92 -2.27
N VAL A 76 -5.42 -13.61 -2.17
CA VAL A 76 -5.73 -12.63 -3.23
C VAL A 76 -4.46 -12.09 -3.88
N GLY A 77 -3.33 -12.06 -3.16
CA GLY A 77 -2.05 -11.52 -3.64
C GLY A 77 -2.05 -10.00 -3.86
N VAL A 78 -3.12 -9.30 -3.50
CA VAL A 78 -3.27 -7.84 -3.63
C VAL A 78 -3.84 -7.27 -2.33
N ILE A 79 -3.25 -6.15 -1.87
CA ILE A 79 -3.64 -5.51 -0.61
C ILE A 79 -4.15 -4.09 -0.89
N PRO A 80 -5.42 -3.78 -0.56
CA PRO A 80 -5.96 -2.44 -0.72
C PRO A 80 -5.38 -1.48 0.32
N ALA A 81 -5.49 -0.18 0.08
CA ALA A 81 -5.07 0.84 1.05
C ALA A 81 -5.99 0.83 2.29
N LEU A 82 -5.51 0.30 3.41
CA LEU A 82 -6.28 0.17 4.66
C LEU A 82 -6.21 1.40 5.58
N ASN A 83 -5.58 2.50 5.14
CA ASN A 83 -5.30 3.67 5.99
C ASN A 83 -6.56 4.28 6.62
N VAL A 84 -7.58 4.55 5.80
CA VAL A 84 -8.86 5.13 6.23
C VAL A 84 -9.61 4.13 7.12
N ALA A 85 -9.68 2.86 6.72
CA ALA A 85 -10.33 1.81 7.52
C ALA A 85 -9.67 1.64 8.89
N SER A 86 -8.34 1.66 8.95
CA SER A 86 -7.57 1.58 10.20
C SER A 86 -7.86 2.76 11.13
N GLY A 87 -8.06 3.97 10.61
CA GLY A 87 -8.37 5.14 11.45
C GLY A 87 -9.77 5.07 12.08
N LEU A 88 -10.72 4.47 11.37
CA LEU A 88 -12.08 4.21 11.88
C LEU A 88 -12.07 3.08 12.91
N LEU A 89 -11.37 1.98 12.62
CA LEU A 89 -11.19 0.85 13.53
C LEU A 89 -10.46 1.24 14.81
N ALA A 90 -9.44 2.10 14.71
CA ALA A 90 -8.73 2.65 15.87
C ALA A 90 -9.68 3.44 16.79
N PHE A 91 -10.54 4.29 16.24
CA PHE A 91 -11.57 4.99 17.02
C PHE A 91 -12.57 4.03 17.67
N PHE A 92 -12.98 2.98 16.94
CA PHE A 92 -13.90 1.98 17.49
C PHE A 92 -13.27 1.16 18.63
N LEU A 93 -12.05 0.65 18.45
CA LEU A 93 -11.37 -0.12 19.48
C LEU A 93 -11.07 0.72 20.71
N THR A 94 -10.71 1.99 20.54
CA THR A 94 -10.47 2.91 21.66
C THR A 94 -11.75 3.24 22.43
N THR A 95 -12.89 3.38 21.75
CA THR A 95 -14.21 3.58 22.38
C THR A 95 -14.70 2.31 23.07
N ALA A 96 -14.55 1.14 22.45
CA ALA A 96 -14.85 -0.16 23.05
C ALA A 96 -13.99 -0.42 24.29
N TRP A 97 -12.68 -0.15 24.21
CA TRP A 97 -11.76 -0.25 25.35
C TRP A 97 -12.17 0.66 26.51
N ARG A 98 -12.58 1.91 26.23
CA ARG A 98 -13.09 2.82 27.26
C ARG A 98 -14.37 2.30 27.92
N ALA A 99 -15.29 1.76 27.13
CA ALA A 99 -16.52 1.17 27.66
C ALA A 99 -16.24 -0.05 28.55
N ALA A 100 -15.31 -0.92 28.14
CA ALA A 100 -14.87 -2.06 28.93
C ALA A 100 -14.14 -1.63 30.21
N ALA A 101 -13.20 -0.70 30.13
CA ALA A 101 -12.47 -0.16 31.29
C ALA A 101 -13.42 0.50 32.31
N GLY A 102 -14.43 1.24 31.82
CA GLY A 102 -15.46 1.83 32.67
C GLY A 102 -16.34 0.80 33.39
N ARG A 103 -16.56 -0.38 32.79
CA ARG A 103 -17.25 -1.51 33.45
C ARG A 103 -16.35 -2.26 34.43
N LEU A 104 -15.04 -2.27 34.21
CA LEU A 104 -14.04 -2.95 35.03
C LEU A 104 -13.52 -2.09 36.21
N GLY A 105 -14.11 -0.92 36.47
CA GLY A 105 -13.73 -0.07 37.61
C GLY A 105 -12.44 0.74 37.44
N PHE A 106 -11.71 0.54 36.34
CA PHE A 106 -10.63 1.44 35.92
C PHE A 106 -11.30 2.72 35.38
N GLY A 107 -11.47 3.74 36.22
CA GLY A 107 -12.28 4.93 35.97
C GLY A 107 -12.21 5.54 34.56
N ARG A 108 -13.26 6.26 34.16
CA ARG A 108 -13.40 6.95 32.85
C ARG A 108 -12.24 7.93 32.62
N ARG A 109 -11.12 7.43 32.10
CA ARG A 109 -9.97 8.24 31.70
C ARG A 109 -10.35 9.14 30.52
N SER A 110 -9.61 10.23 30.33
CA SER A 110 -9.90 11.27 29.33
C SER A 110 -10.17 10.67 27.93
N PRO A 111 -11.04 11.31 27.13
CA PRO A 111 -11.26 10.85 25.77
C PRO A 111 -9.96 10.81 24.96
N PHE A 112 -9.84 9.80 24.09
CA PHE A 112 -8.75 9.69 23.13
C PHE A 112 -8.76 10.93 22.24
N THR A 113 -7.58 11.53 22.05
CA THR A 113 -7.44 12.73 21.23
C THR A 113 -7.29 12.35 19.76
N ARG A 114 -7.51 13.34 18.86
CA ARG A 114 -7.30 13.17 17.42
C ARG A 114 -5.87 12.73 17.09
N GLN A 115 -4.89 13.30 17.80
CA GLN A 115 -3.48 12.97 17.63
C GLN A 115 -3.18 11.54 18.10
N GLU A 116 -3.73 11.14 19.25
CA GLU A 116 -3.58 9.77 19.76
C GLU A 116 -4.19 8.74 18.81
N ASN A 117 -5.35 9.01 18.21
CA ASN A 117 -5.95 8.13 17.19
C ASN A 117 -5.07 8.02 15.93
N THR A 118 -4.44 9.12 15.53
CA THR A 118 -3.52 9.15 14.39
C THR A 118 -2.26 8.33 14.66
N VAL A 119 -1.71 8.39 15.87
CA VAL A 119 -0.58 7.56 16.30
C VAL A 119 -0.96 6.08 16.27
N ILE A 120 -2.11 5.71 16.84
CA ILE A 120 -2.60 4.32 16.84
C ILE A 120 -2.75 3.79 15.41
N GLN A 121 -3.39 4.55 14.54
CA GLN A 121 -3.56 4.21 13.14
C GLN A 121 -2.22 4.05 12.40
N THR A 122 -1.27 4.96 12.63
CA THR A 122 0.05 4.90 12.01
C THR A 122 0.82 3.66 12.46
N CYS A 123 0.81 3.34 13.77
CA CYS A 123 1.44 2.13 14.29
C CYS A 123 0.80 0.86 13.73
N ALA A 124 -0.54 0.78 13.67
CA ALA A 124 -1.23 -0.39 13.15
C ALA A 124 -0.96 -0.62 11.65
N ILE A 125 -0.94 0.45 10.84
CA ILE A 125 -0.58 0.39 9.42
C ILE A 125 0.91 0.05 9.25
N ALA A 126 1.80 0.52 10.12
CA ALA A 126 3.21 0.13 10.08
C ALA A 126 3.41 -1.38 10.33
N CYS A 127 2.71 -1.95 11.33
CA CYS A 127 2.68 -3.39 11.55
C CYS A 127 2.16 -4.14 10.32
N GLY A 128 1.07 -3.67 9.72
CA GLY A 128 0.54 -4.25 8.49
C GLY A 128 1.48 -4.15 7.29
N GLY A 129 2.16 -3.01 7.16
CA GLY A 129 3.19 -2.78 6.15
C GLY A 129 4.34 -3.79 6.29
N LEU A 130 4.80 -4.02 7.53
CA LEU A 130 5.80 -5.04 7.82
C LEU A 130 5.32 -6.46 7.52
N ALA A 131 4.07 -6.79 7.82
CA ALA A 131 3.49 -8.09 7.46
C ALA A 131 3.46 -8.31 5.93
N PHE A 132 3.29 -7.24 5.15
CA PHE A 132 3.27 -7.31 3.69
C PHE A 132 4.67 -7.32 3.07
N SER A 133 5.54 -6.36 3.45
CA SER A 133 6.88 -6.21 2.85
C SER A 133 7.95 -7.08 3.50
N GLY A 134 7.72 -7.53 4.75
CA GLY A 134 8.66 -8.33 5.53
C GLY A 134 8.82 -9.77 5.05
N CYS A 135 8.28 -10.12 3.88
CA CYS A 135 8.49 -11.42 3.23
C CYS A 135 7.98 -12.65 3.99
N SER A 136 7.25 -12.45 5.09
CA SER A 136 6.76 -13.53 5.97
C SER A 136 5.81 -14.49 5.26
N ALA A 137 4.89 -14.00 4.41
CA ALA A 137 3.84 -14.84 3.84
C ALA A 137 4.32 -15.86 2.79
N SER A 138 5.48 -15.65 2.16
CA SER A 138 5.87 -16.45 0.98
C SER A 138 7.32 -16.90 1.04
N TYR A 139 8.26 -15.98 1.25
CA TYR A 139 9.68 -16.31 1.09
C TYR A 139 10.28 -16.89 2.38
N ILE A 140 10.01 -16.28 3.54
CA ILE A 140 10.63 -16.71 4.81
C ILE A 140 10.14 -18.12 5.22
N PHE A 141 8.83 -18.39 5.11
CA PHE A 141 8.30 -19.73 5.42
C PHE A 141 8.61 -20.78 4.35
N ALA A 142 8.92 -20.36 3.11
CA ALA A 142 9.35 -21.31 2.08
C ALA A 142 10.75 -21.86 2.32
N MET A 143 11.61 -21.16 3.09
CA MET A 143 12.95 -21.62 3.45
C MET A 143 12.97 -22.71 4.53
N ASP A 144 11.81 -23.03 5.13
CA ASP A 144 11.70 -24.04 6.17
C ASP A 144 12.00 -25.44 5.65
N ARG A 145 12.67 -26.27 6.49
CA ARG A 145 13.04 -27.63 6.11
C ARG A 145 11.83 -28.50 5.73
N ARG A 146 10.69 -28.29 6.38
CA ARG A 146 9.48 -29.04 6.05
C ARG A 146 9.01 -28.75 4.63
N THR A 147 9.14 -27.50 4.18
CA THR A 147 8.77 -27.10 2.81
C THR A 147 9.74 -27.72 1.80
N TYR A 148 11.05 -27.73 2.10
CA TYR A 148 12.06 -28.39 1.27
C TYR A 148 11.76 -29.89 1.07
N GLU A 149 11.44 -30.60 2.15
CA GLU A 149 11.11 -32.03 2.11
C GLU A 149 9.79 -32.31 1.37
N LEU A 150 8.82 -31.40 1.45
CA LEU A 150 7.55 -31.49 0.72
C LEU A 150 7.69 -31.26 -0.79
N VAL A 151 8.58 -30.36 -1.21
CA VAL A 151 8.85 -30.09 -2.64
C VAL A 151 9.69 -31.21 -3.25
N GLY A 152 10.55 -31.85 -2.45
CA GLY A 152 11.41 -32.96 -2.86
C GLY A 152 12.81 -32.51 -3.26
N PRO A 153 13.86 -33.26 -2.88
CA PRO A 153 15.26 -32.89 -3.15
C PRO A 153 15.63 -32.92 -4.63
N ASP A 154 14.88 -33.67 -5.44
CA ASP A 154 15.12 -33.83 -6.88
C ASP A 154 14.49 -32.70 -7.72
N TYR A 155 13.78 -31.76 -7.09
CA TYR A 155 13.15 -30.65 -7.81
C TYR A 155 14.21 -29.62 -8.25
N PRO A 156 14.27 -29.27 -9.56
CA PRO A 156 15.29 -28.36 -10.06
C PRO A 156 15.16 -26.97 -9.42
N GLY A 157 16.25 -26.51 -8.78
CA GLY A 157 16.29 -25.23 -8.07
C GLY A 157 15.97 -25.31 -6.57
N ASN A 158 15.61 -26.49 -6.04
CA ASN A 158 15.42 -26.71 -4.61
C ASN A 158 16.72 -27.20 -3.97
N ARG A 159 17.60 -26.30 -3.52
CA ARG A 159 18.92 -26.68 -3.01
C ARG A 159 18.92 -26.76 -1.48
N VAL A 160 19.67 -27.72 -0.93
CA VAL A 160 19.84 -27.87 0.53
C VAL A 160 20.48 -26.62 1.16
N GLU A 161 21.33 -25.92 0.40
CA GLU A 161 21.98 -24.66 0.82
C GLU A 161 21.01 -23.49 1.01
N ASP A 162 19.79 -23.56 0.44
CA ASP A 162 18.74 -22.54 0.58
C ASP A 162 17.88 -22.75 1.83
N VAL A 163 18.00 -23.91 2.47
CA VAL A 163 17.18 -24.29 3.63
C VAL A 163 17.69 -23.63 4.89
N LYS A 164 16.82 -22.88 5.57
CA LYS A 164 17.13 -22.23 6.83
C LYS A 164 15.90 -22.18 7.71
N ASP A 165 15.98 -22.87 8.85
CA ASP A 165 14.88 -22.89 9.81
C ASP A 165 14.69 -21.50 10.45
N PRO A 166 13.52 -20.85 10.24
CA PRO A 166 13.30 -19.49 10.69
C PRO A 166 13.03 -19.46 12.21
N SER A 167 14.08 -19.25 13.00
CA SER A 167 13.90 -18.98 14.44
C SER A 167 13.29 -17.59 14.67
N LEU A 168 12.48 -17.46 15.73
CA LEU A 168 11.77 -16.21 16.03
C LEU A 168 12.72 -15.02 16.28
N GLY A 169 13.82 -15.24 17.01
CA GLY A 169 14.83 -14.21 17.24
C GLY A 169 15.51 -13.75 15.95
N TRP A 170 15.78 -14.68 15.03
CA TRP A 170 16.37 -14.37 13.73
C TRP A 170 15.41 -13.56 12.85
N MET A 171 14.13 -13.92 12.79
CA MET A 171 13.12 -13.16 12.04
C MET A 171 12.97 -11.74 12.57
N ILE A 172 12.95 -11.56 13.89
CA ILE A 172 12.90 -10.24 14.51
C ILE A 172 14.15 -9.42 14.15
N GLY A 173 15.34 -10.01 14.24
CA GLY A 173 16.59 -9.33 13.88
C GLY A 173 16.62 -8.91 12.40
N PHE A 174 16.23 -9.79 11.49
CA PHE A 174 16.14 -9.49 10.06
C PHE A 174 15.12 -8.40 9.76
N LEU A 175 13.90 -8.51 10.30
CA LEU A 175 12.85 -7.51 10.11
C LEU A 175 13.26 -6.15 10.67
N TYR A 176 13.95 -6.12 11.81
CA TYR A 176 14.46 -4.87 12.40
C TYR A 176 15.49 -4.20 11.48
N LEU A 177 16.45 -4.97 10.95
CA LEU A 177 17.47 -4.47 10.02
C LEU A 177 16.87 -3.83 8.77
N ILE A 178 15.90 -4.49 8.13
CA ILE A 178 15.31 -4.00 6.88
C ILE A 178 14.28 -2.88 7.12
N ALA A 179 13.55 -2.90 8.23
CA ALA A 179 12.46 -1.96 8.50
C ALA A 179 12.95 -0.58 8.93
N LEU A 180 14.05 -0.52 9.70
CA LEU A 180 14.47 0.73 10.35
C LEU A 180 15.03 1.76 9.39
N LEU A 181 15.52 1.32 8.23
CA LEU A 181 16.24 2.16 7.27
C LEU A 181 15.33 3.13 6.50
N GLY A 182 14.11 2.69 6.17
CA GLY A 182 13.12 3.47 5.43
C GLY A 182 12.70 4.78 6.12
N PRO A 183 12.35 4.77 7.42
CA PRO A 183 12.05 5.98 8.18
C PRO A 183 13.12 7.07 8.09
N PHE A 184 14.40 6.71 8.17
CA PHE A 184 15.50 7.67 8.08
C PHE A 184 15.59 8.35 6.71
N ALA A 185 15.34 7.60 5.63
CA ALA A 185 15.25 8.17 4.28
C ALA A 185 14.05 9.14 4.15
N ILE A 186 12.89 8.76 4.65
CA ILE A 186 11.65 9.57 4.55
C ILE A 186 11.74 10.85 5.39
N VAL A 187 12.38 10.82 6.56
CA VAL A 187 12.57 12.02 7.40
C VAL A 187 13.24 13.15 6.63
N MET A 188 14.18 12.82 5.74
CA MET A 188 14.87 13.80 4.89
C MET A 188 13.98 14.32 3.77
N LEU A 189 13.22 13.44 3.14
CA LEU A 189 12.35 13.77 2.03
C LEU A 189 11.11 14.56 2.45
N ARG A 190 10.68 14.42 3.71
CA ARG A 190 9.47 15.06 4.25
C ARG A 190 9.43 16.57 4.00
N LYS A 191 10.54 17.28 4.25
CA LYS A 191 10.58 18.75 4.05
C LYS A 191 10.34 19.10 2.58
N VAL A 192 11.06 18.43 1.69
CA VAL A 192 10.99 18.68 0.25
C VAL A 192 9.61 18.34 -0.31
N LEU A 193 9.05 17.17 0.06
CA LEU A 193 7.78 16.69 -0.46
C LEU A 193 6.57 17.47 0.06
N VAL A 194 6.56 17.82 1.36
CA VAL A 194 5.40 18.46 2.00
C VAL A 194 5.46 19.98 1.91
N VAL A 195 6.62 20.58 2.13
CA VAL A 195 6.76 22.05 2.20
C VAL A 195 7.08 22.63 0.84
N ASP A 196 8.10 22.08 0.15
CA ASP A 196 8.58 22.66 -1.11
C ASP A 196 7.67 22.27 -2.29
N TYR A 197 7.28 20.99 -2.40
CA TYR A 197 6.40 20.50 -3.46
C TYR A 197 4.90 20.56 -3.13
N LYS A 198 4.51 20.81 -1.88
CA LYS A 198 3.11 20.91 -1.43
C LYS A 198 2.21 19.75 -1.93
N LEU A 199 2.73 18.53 -1.89
CA LEU A 199 1.99 17.35 -2.31
C LEU A 199 0.77 17.11 -1.41
N ALA A 200 -0.37 16.81 -2.01
CA ALA A 200 -1.64 16.70 -1.32
C ALA A 200 -1.80 15.42 -0.49
N PHE A 201 -1.02 14.36 -0.78
CA PHE A 201 -1.12 13.02 -0.17
C PHE A 201 -2.59 12.59 0.05
N PRO A 202 -3.36 12.33 -1.03
CA PRO A 202 -4.82 12.25 -0.95
C PRO A 202 -5.35 11.27 0.11
N GLY A 203 -4.73 10.10 0.28
CA GLY A 203 -5.15 9.12 1.29
C GLY A 203 -4.82 9.55 2.73
N GLY A 204 -3.70 10.24 2.93
CA GLY A 204 -3.35 10.84 4.23
C GLY A 204 -4.34 11.94 4.59
N THR A 205 -4.65 12.82 3.64
CA THR A 205 -5.62 13.91 3.80
C THR A 205 -7.03 13.37 4.08
N ALA A 206 -7.50 12.37 3.33
CA ALA A 206 -8.78 11.72 3.59
C ALA A 206 -8.86 11.08 4.98
N THR A 207 -7.77 10.44 5.43
CA THR A 207 -7.69 9.85 6.77
C THR A 207 -7.74 10.93 7.85
N ALA A 208 -7.01 12.04 7.68
CA ALA A 208 -7.03 13.17 8.62
C ALA A 208 -8.42 13.81 8.72
N LEU A 209 -9.09 14.06 7.59
CA LEU A 209 -10.46 14.58 7.55
C LEU A 209 -11.44 13.61 8.23
N MET A 210 -11.29 12.30 8.00
CA MET A 210 -12.11 11.30 8.67
C MET A 210 -11.88 11.29 10.19
N ILE A 211 -10.63 11.30 10.67
CA ILE A 211 -10.32 11.34 12.12
C ILE A 211 -10.87 12.61 12.76
N ASN A 212 -10.76 13.76 12.08
CA ASN A 212 -11.36 15.01 12.52
C ASN A 212 -12.88 14.90 12.64
N SER A 213 -13.56 14.30 11.66
CA SER A 213 -15.02 14.08 11.69
C SER A 213 -15.46 13.20 12.87
N LEU A 214 -14.66 12.20 13.25
CA LEU A 214 -14.97 11.28 14.35
C LEU A 214 -14.86 11.94 15.74
N HIS A 215 -14.10 13.03 15.87
CA HIS A 215 -13.86 13.74 17.12
C HIS A 215 -14.43 15.17 17.11
N GLY A 216 -15.39 15.47 16.22
CA GLY A 216 -16.08 16.77 16.15
C GLY A 216 -17.39 16.78 16.95
N GLU A 217 -17.63 17.82 17.76
CA GLU A 217 -18.80 17.92 18.64
C GLU A 217 -20.14 18.00 17.90
N LYS A 218 -20.15 18.53 16.66
CA LYS A 218 -21.39 18.69 15.85
C LYS A 218 -21.77 17.44 15.03
N GLU A 219 -20.99 16.35 15.11
CA GLU A 219 -21.11 15.19 14.19
C GLU A 219 -21.33 13.83 14.88
N ALA A 220 -21.76 13.83 16.15
CA ALA A 220 -22.04 12.62 16.91
C ALA A 220 -23.11 11.71 16.23
N ASP A 221 -24.09 12.31 15.57
CA ASP A 221 -25.17 11.57 14.87
C ASP A 221 -24.64 10.87 13.59
N VAL A 222 -23.70 11.50 12.88
CA VAL A 222 -23.03 10.91 11.72
C VAL A 222 -22.10 9.77 12.15
N THR A 223 -21.43 9.93 13.29
CA THR A 223 -20.60 8.87 13.89
C THR A 223 -21.43 7.65 14.27
N GLY A 224 -22.60 7.86 14.89
CA GLY A 224 -23.55 6.78 15.21
C GLY A 224 -24.02 6.01 13.96
N LYS A 225 -24.32 6.71 12.87
CA LYS A 225 -24.69 6.09 11.59
C LYS A 225 -23.54 5.27 10.99
N LYS A 226 -22.31 5.79 10.98
CA LYS A 226 -21.11 5.08 10.51
C LYS A 226 -20.86 3.79 11.31
N VAL A 227 -20.98 3.85 12.64
CA VAL A 227 -20.80 2.68 13.52
C VAL A 227 -21.90 1.64 13.29
N ARG A 228 -23.17 2.05 13.19
CA ARG A 228 -24.28 1.12 12.93
C ARG A 228 -24.12 0.42 11.57
N CYS A 229 -23.67 1.16 10.57
CA CYS A 229 -23.36 0.65 9.24
C CYS A 229 -22.25 -0.42 9.31
N LEU A 230 -21.14 -0.11 9.99
CA LEU A 230 -20.03 -1.04 10.18
C LEU A 230 -20.47 -2.35 10.86
N VAL A 231 -21.21 -2.25 11.97
CA VAL A 231 -21.71 -3.42 12.70
C VAL A 231 -22.65 -4.26 11.82
N LYS A 232 -23.56 -3.62 11.07
CA LYS A 232 -24.48 -4.31 10.15
C LYS A 232 -23.71 -5.13 9.10
N TYR A 233 -22.74 -4.52 8.43
CA TYR A 233 -21.97 -5.20 7.39
C TYR A 233 -20.99 -6.23 7.95
N MET A 234 -20.44 -6.01 9.14
CA MET A 234 -19.62 -7.00 9.84
C MET A 234 -20.46 -8.24 10.21
N SER A 235 -21.66 -8.06 10.75
CA SER A 235 -22.58 -9.16 11.04
C SER A 235 -23.01 -9.91 9.78
N LEU A 236 -23.30 -9.21 8.68
CA LEU A 236 -23.63 -9.83 7.39
C LEU A 236 -22.45 -10.62 6.83
N SER A 237 -21.24 -10.06 6.85
CA SER A 237 -20.03 -10.74 6.39
C SER A 237 -19.69 -11.96 7.25
N PHE A 238 -19.93 -11.88 8.55
CA PHE A 238 -19.75 -13.00 9.47
C PHE A 238 -20.76 -14.12 9.18
N ALA A 239 -22.05 -13.79 9.05
CA ALA A 239 -23.08 -14.76 8.71
C ALA A 239 -22.80 -15.44 7.37
N TRP A 240 -22.37 -14.69 6.36
CA TRP A 240 -21.99 -15.26 5.06
C TRP A 240 -20.75 -16.16 5.15
N SER A 241 -19.72 -15.75 5.89
CA SER A 241 -18.52 -16.57 6.09
C SER A 241 -18.83 -17.86 6.85
N PHE A 242 -19.69 -17.79 7.87
CA PHE A 242 -20.17 -18.94 8.63
C PHE A 242 -20.98 -19.90 7.74
N PHE A 243 -21.89 -19.36 6.92
CA PHE A 243 -22.62 -20.15 5.93
C PHE A 243 -21.66 -20.89 4.99
N LYS A 244 -20.71 -20.18 4.37
CA LYS A 244 -19.75 -20.82 3.46
C LYS A 244 -18.89 -21.87 4.16
N TRP A 245 -18.42 -21.59 5.37
CA TRP A 245 -17.67 -22.57 6.16
C TRP A 245 -18.49 -23.82 6.47
N PHE A 246 -19.76 -23.65 6.84
CA PHE A 246 -20.68 -24.77 7.14
C PHE A 246 -20.98 -25.64 5.91
N PHE A 247 -21.04 -25.05 4.72
CA PHE A 247 -21.32 -25.74 3.47
C PHE A 247 -20.07 -26.13 2.65
N SER A 248 -18.86 -25.84 3.15
CA SER A 248 -17.61 -26.31 2.54
C SER A 248 -17.31 -27.73 3.03
N GLY A 249 -17.19 -28.68 2.12
CA GLY A 249 -16.80 -30.05 2.47
C GLY A 249 -15.30 -30.19 2.74
N VAL A 250 -14.90 -31.38 3.17
CA VAL A 250 -13.50 -31.69 3.48
C VAL A 250 -12.62 -31.50 2.23
N GLY A 251 -11.60 -30.65 2.36
CA GLY A 251 -10.56 -30.44 1.34
C GLY A 251 -10.95 -29.56 0.15
N ASP A 252 -11.84 -28.58 0.32
CA ASP A 252 -12.30 -27.65 -0.75
C ASP A 252 -12.86 -28.36 -1.99
N SER A 253 -13.29 -29.62 -1.84
CA SER A 253 -13.72 -30.49 -2.94
C SER A 253 -15.20 -30.34 -3.27
N CYS A 254 -16.03 -29.88 -2.32
CA CYS A 254 -17.45 -29.64 -2.51
C CYS A 254 -17.94 -28.45 -1.67
N GLY A 255 -19.01 -27.78 -2.12
CA GLY A 255 -19.61 -26.63 -1.45
C GLY A 255 -20.00 -25.51 -2.39
N PHE A 256 -20.50 -24.39 -1.82
CA PHE A 256 -20.94 -23.23 -2.61
C PHE A 256 -19.79 -22.52 -3.36
N ASP A 257 -18.55 -22.74 -2.93
CA ASP A 257 -17.37 -22.19 -3.61
C ASP A 257 -17.04 -22.91 -4.94
N ASN A 258 -17.58 -24.11 -5.19
CA ASN A 258 -17.42 -24.88 -6.44
C ASN A 258 -18.72 -24.98 -7.25
N PHE A 259 -19.54 -23.93 -7.26
CA PHE A 259 -20.81 -23.94 -7.99
C PHE A 259 -20.60 -23.74 -9.51
N PRO A 260 -20.98 -24.70 -10.38
CA PRO A 260 -20.74 -24.62 -11.82
C PRO A 260 -21.74 -23.67 -12.50
N THR A 261 -21.57 -22.36 -12.29
CA THR A 261 -22.56 -21.34 -12.65
C THR A 261 -22.81 -21.24 -14.16
N PHE A 262 -21.81 -21.56 -14.97
CA PHE A 262 -21.86 -21.53 -16.44
C PHE A 262 -21.87 -22.94 -17.07
N GLY A 263 -22.13 -23.98 -16.27
CA GLY A 263 -22.12 -25.38 -16.70
C GLY A 263 -20.78 -26.10 -16.48
N VAL A 264 -20.80 -27.42 -16.64
CA VAL A 264 -19.68 -28.31 -16.27
C VAL A 264 -18.46 -28.12 -17.18
N ALA A 265 -18.66 -27.81 -18.47
CA ALA A 265 -17.57 -27.56 -19.41
C ALA A 265 -16.77 -26.28 -19.05
N ALA A 266 -17.47 -25.20 -18.68
CA ALA A 266 -16.84 -23.97 -18.22
C ALA A 266 -16.15 -24.17 -16.86
N PHE A 267 -16.76 -24.95 -15.97
CA PHE A 267 -16.17 -25.30 -14.68
C PHE A 267 -14.85 -26.07 -14.81
N LYS A 268 -14.73 -27.00 -15.79
CA LYS A 268 -13.46 -27.69 -16.09
C LYS A 268 -12.35 -26.73 -16.52
N ASN A 269 -12.69 -25.62 -17.16
CA ASN A 269 -11.77 -24.55 -17.51
C ASN A 269 -11.62 -23.50 -16.39
N THR A 270 -12.05 -23.82 -15.16
CA THR A 270 -12.04 -22.92 -13.99
C THR A 270 -12.78 -21.59 -14.19
N PHE A 271 -13.75 -21.57 -15.12
CA PHE A 271 -14.57 -20.40 -15.40
C PHE A 271 -15.91 -20.50 -14.65
N TYR A 272 -15.97 -19.93 -13.45
CA TYR A 272 -17.14 -19.93 -12.58
C TYR A 272 -17.13 -18.71 -11.64
N PHE A 273 -18.27 -18.42 -11.00
CA PHE A 273 -18.35 -17.37 -9.99
C PHE A 273 -17.96 -17.91 -8.62
N ASN A 274 -16.86 -17.39 -8.08
CA ASN A 274 -16.48 -17.61 -6.68
C ASN A 274 -17.08 -16.50 -5.81
N PHE A 275 -18.06 -16.84 -4.96
CA PHE A 275 -18.71 -15.89 -4.05
C PHE A 275 -17.90 -15.66 -2.76
N ASN A 276 -16.59 -15.47 -2.90
CA ASN A 276 -15.74 -15.17 -1.76
C ASN A 276 -16.00 -13.73 -1.27
N PRO A 277 -16.43 -13.52 -0.01
CA PRO A 277 -16.65 -12.20 0.55
C PRO A 277 -15.39 -11.33 0.55
N SER A 278 -14.19 -11.93 0.52
CA SER A 278 -12.94 -11.17 0.37
C SER A 278 -12.86 -10.48 -1.00
N TYR A 279 -13.25 -11.15 -2.09
CA TYR A 279 -13.30 -10.54 -3.43
C TYR A 279 -14.44 -9.52 -3.56
N VAL A 280 -15.59 -9.78 -2.93
CA VAL A 280 -16.70 -8.81 -2.86
C VAL A 280 -16.27 -7.55 -2.11
N GLY A 281 -15.60 -7.70 -0.97
CA GLY A 281 -15.04 -6.60 -0.19
C GLY A 281 -13.99 -5.80 -0.97
N TYR A 282 -13.11 -6.50 -1.70
CA TYR A 282 -12.14 -5.84 -2.59
C TYR A 282 -12.82 -5.02 -3.69
N GLY A 283 -13.88 -5.57 -4.31
CA GLY A 283 -14.67 -4.88 -5.33
C GLY A 283 -15.43 -3.66 -4.80
N LEU A 284 -15.89 -3.70 -3.54
CA LEU A 284 -16.55 -2.56 -2.87
C LEU A 284 -15.59 -1.40 -2.59
N ILE A 285 -14.32 -1.70 -2.31
CA ILE A 285 -13.30 -0.69 -1.99
C ILE A 285 -12.65 -0.13 -3.27
N SER A 286 -12.55 -0.96 -4.31
CA SER A 286 -11.87 -0.60 -5.56
C SER A 286 -12.74 0.27 -6.46
N PRO A 287 -12.16 1.23 -7.22
CA PRO A 287 -12.88 1.97 -8.23
C PRO A 287 -13.54 1.04 -9.25
N HIS A 288 -14.72 1.42 -9.76
CA HIS A 288 -15.45 0.60 -10.73
C HIS A 288 -14.65 0.29 -11.99
N ILE A 289 -13.76 1.20 -12.42
CA ILE A 289 -12.87 0.95 -13.55
C ILE A 289 -11.96 -0.25 -13.31
N VAL A 290 -11.42 -0.41 -12.09
CA VAL A 290 -10.59 -1.56 -11.72
C VAL A 290 -11.42 -2.84 -11.75
N ASN A 291 -12.63 -2.81 -11.20
CA ASN A 291 -13.53 -3.97 -11.20
C ASN A 291 -13.88 -4.42 -12.63
N CYS A 292 -14.20 -3.46 -13.51
CA CYS A 292 -14.48 -3.75 -14.91
C CYS A 292 -13.24 -4.28 -15.64
N SER A 293 -12.06 -3.72 -15.39
CA SER A 293 -10.81 -4.19 -15.99
C SER A 293 -10.43 -5.60 -15.52
N VAL A 294 -10.58 -5.91 -14.22
CA VAL A 294 -10.32 -7.25 -13.67
C VAL A 294 -11.32 -8.27 -14.24
N PHE A 295 -12.59 -7.89 -14.37
CA PHE A 295 -13.61 -8.74 -14.99
C PHE A 295 -13.32 -9.00 -16.47
N LEU A 296 -13.00 -7.95 -17.24
CA LEU A 296 -12.66 -8.10 -18.65
C LEU A 296 -11.38 -8.91 -18.84
N GLY A 297 -10.37 -8.69 -17.98
CA GLY A 297 -9.15 -9.48 -17.95
C GLY A 297 -9.40 -10.95 -17.60
N SER A 298 -10.31 -11.25 -16.66
CA SER A 298 -10.66 -12.63 -16.33
C SER A 298 -11.40 -13.33 -17.46
N VAL A 299 -12.30 -12.62 -18.17
CA VAL A 299 -12.98 -13.13 -19.36
C VAL A 299 -11.99 -13.40 -20.50
N ILE A 300 -11.08 -12.49 -20.80
CA ILE A 300 -10.06 -12.71 -21.84
C ILE A 300 -9.13 -13.87 -21.45
N SER A 301 -8.66 -13.89 -20.20
CA SER A 301 -7.67 -14.86 -19.73
C SER A 301 -8.27 -16.28 -19.64
N TRP A 302 -9.34 -16.45 -18.86
CA TRP A 302 -9.95 -17.76 -18.60
C TRP A 302 -10.98 -18.19 -19.65
N GLY A 303 -11.59 -17.22 -20.36
CA GLY A 303 -12.55 -17.51 -21.42
C GLY A 303 -11.91 -17.81 -22.77
N PHE A 304 -10.79 -17.15 -23.13
CA PHE A 304 -10.19 -17.26 -24.45
C PHE A 304 -8.73 -17.72 -24.44
N LEU A 305 -7.86 -17.05 -23.68
CA LEU A 305 -6.41 -17.27 -23.75
C LEU A 305 -6.00 -18.67 -23.28
N TRP A 306 -6.44 -19.12 -22.10
CA TRP A 306 -6.05 -20.44 -21.58
C TRP A 306 -6.66 -21.59 -22.39
N PRO A 307 -7.94 -21.58 -22.78
CA PRO A 307 -8.49 -22.61 -23.66
C PRO A 307 -7.80 -22.65 -25.03
N PHE A 308 -7.35 -21.51 -25.56
CA PHE A 308 -6.60 -21.45 -26.81
C PHE A 308 -5.23 -22.12 -26.69
N ILE A 309 -4.45 -21.77 -25.65
CA ILE A 309 -3.14 -22.38 -25.39
C ILE A 309 -3.28 -23.86 -25.04
N ALA A 310 -4.36 -24.26 -24.35
CA ALA A 310 -4.65 -25.65 -24.04
C ALA A 310 -4.83 -26.51 -25.30
N LYS A 311 -5.38 -25.96 -26.39
CA LYS A 311 -5.52 -26.66 -27.68
C LYS A 311 -4.20 -26.84 -28.43
N GLN A 312 -3.17 -26.06 -28.09
CA GLN A 312 -1.83 -26.13 -28.69
C GLN A 312 -0.89 -27.06 -27.91
N SER A 313 -1.47 -27.96 -27.11
CA SER A 313 -0.70 -29.02 -26.47
C SER A 313 -0.09 -29.92 -27.56
N GLY A 314 1.19 -30.29 -27.41
CA GLY A 314 1.95 -31.10 -28.36
C GLY A 314 2.86 -30.29 -29.26
N ASP A 315 2.38 -29.12 -29.73
CA ASP A 315 3.15 -28.21 -30.58
C ASP A 315 3.91 -27.14 -29.77
N TRP A 316 3.26 -26.54 -28.77
CA TRP A 316 3.86 -25.45 -27.96
C TRP A 316 4.47 -25.96 -26.66
N TYR A 317 3.96 -27.05 -26.11
CA TYR A 317 4.49 -27.72 -24.91
C TYR A 317 4.12 -29.21 -24.91
N PRO A 318 4.90 -30.07 -24.22
CA PRO A 318 4.68 -31.52 -24.22
C PRO A 318 3.29 -31.92 -23.66
N ASP A 319 2.60 -32.83 -24.34
CA ASP A 319 1.24 -33.31 -24.00
C ASP A 319 1.17 -34.17 -22.72
N ASN A 320 2.30 -34.69 -22.27
CA ASN A 320 2.42 -35.66 -21.19
C ASN A 320 2.65 -35.04 -19.81
N LEU A 321 2.30 -33.77 -19.64
CA LEU A 321 2.55 -33.01 -18.40
C LEU A 321 1.25 -32.73 -17.64
N SER A 322 1.35 -32.69 -16.31
CA SER A 322 0.22 -32.36 -15.46
C SER A 322 -0.17 -30.89 -15.63
N SER A 323 -1.43 -30.54 -15.33
CA SER A 323 -1.93 -29.16 -15.44
C SER A 323 -1.23 -28.16 -14.49
N SER A 324 -0.45 -28.66 -13.53
CA SER A 324 0.36 -27.92 -12.56
C SER A 324 1.84 -27.80 -12.93
N ASP A 325 2.31 -28.46 -14.00
CA ASP A 325 3.73 -28.43 -14.36
C ASP A 325 4.16 -27.12 -15.01
N PHE A 326 5.25 -26.54 -14.51
CA PHE A 326 5.86 -25.31 -15.05
C PHE A 326 6.34 -25.43 -16.50
N ARG A 327 6.53 -26.66 -17.01
CA ARG A 327 6.89 -26.90 -18.42
C ARG A 327 5.67 -26.95 -19.35
N GLY A 328 4.46 -27.00 -18.81
CA GLY A 328 3.22 -27.05 -19.56
C GLY A 328 2.41 -25.76 -19.44
N LEU A 329 1.07 -25.89 -19.47
CA LEU A 329 0.13 -24.77 -19.42
C LEU A 329 0.32 -23.85 -18.20
N TYR A 330 0.75 -24.40 -17.06
CA TYR A 330 0.99 -23.61 -15.85
C TYR A 330 2.16 -22.63 -16.02
N GLY A 331 3.22 -23.03 -16.74
CA GLY A 331 4.33 -22.15 -17.10
C GLY A 331 3.87 -20.92 -17.87
N TYR A 332 3.06 -21.11 -18.91
CA TYR A 332 2.49 -19.99 -19.68
C TYR A 332 1.65 -19.05 -18.81
N LYS A 333 0.85 -19.59 -17.88
CA LYS A 333 0.09 -18.78 -16.92
C LYS A 333 1.00 -17.89 -16.08
N VAL A 334 2.07 -18.46 -15.53
CA VAL A 334 3.01 -17.75 -14.65
C VAL A 334 3.85 -16.74 -15.43
N PHE A 335 4.51 -17.15 -16.53
CA PHE A 335 5.42 -16.28 -17.27
C PHE A 335 4.71 -15.12 -17.99
N VAL A 336 3.50 -15.34 -18.53
CA VAL A 336 2.72 -14.24 -19.12
C VAL A 336 2.32 -13.24 -18.03
N ALA A 337 1.87 -13.72 -16.86
CA ALA A 337 1.54 -12.83 -15.74
C ALA A 337 2.77 -12.05 -15.24
N ILE A 338 3.92 -12.71 -15.06
CA ILE A 338 5.18 -12.05 -14.67
C ILE A 338 5.58 -11.01 -15.71
N SER A 339 5.50 -11.31 -17.00
CA SER A 339 5.87 -10.40 -18.09
C SER A 339 5.00 -9.15 -18.11
N ILE A 340 3.69 -9.29 -17.91
CA ILE A 340 2.76 -8.15 -17.82
C ILE A 340 3.08 -7.30 -16.59
N ILE A 341 3.29 -7.92 -15.43
CA ILE A 341 3.61 -7.22 -14.18
C ILE A 341 4.96 -6.49 -14.29
N LEU A 342 5.97 -7.13 -14.88
CA LEU A 342 7.29 -6.57 -15.08
C LEU A 342 7.25 -5.42 -16.09
N GLY A 343 6.51 -5.58 -17.19
CA GLY A 343 6.31 -4.55 -18.21
C GLY A 343 5.60 -3.32 -17.68
N ASP A 344 4.49 -3.50 -16.95
CA ASP A 344 3.79 -2.41 -16.27
C ASP A 344 4.69 -1.72 -15.24
N GLY A 345 5.44 -2.51 -14.46
CA GLY A 345 6.36 -1.97 -13.49
C GLY A 345 7.50 -1.15 -14.08
N LEU A 346 8.09 -1.63 -15.17
CA LEU A 346 9.14 -0.91 -15.89
C LEU A 346 8.59 0.36 -16.53
N TYR A 347 7.42 0.29 -17.17
CA TYR A 347 6.75 1.47 -17.75
C TYR A 347 6.49 2.54 -16.70
N ASN A 348 5.94 2.16 -15.53
CA ASN A 348 5.65 3.10 -14.46
C ASN A 348 6.93 3.69 -13.85
N LEU A 349 7.99 2.90 -13.70
CA LEU A 349 9.29 3.38 -13.24
C LEU A 349 9.88 4.42 -14.20
N VAL A 350 9.92 4.11 -15.51
CA VAL A 350 10.41 5.02 -16.54
C VAL A 350 9.56 6.29 -16.60
N LYS A 351 8.24 6.16 -16.58
CA LYS A 351 7.30 7.30 -16.59
C LYS A 351 7.55 8.24 -15.42
N ILE A 352 7.70 7.71 -14.20
CA ILE A 352 7.95 8.54 -13.01
C ILE A 352 9.31 9.24 -13.14
N PHE A 353 10.34 8.52 -13.59
CA PHE A 353 11.65 9.12 -13.81
C PHE A 353 11.60 10.26 -14.84
N VAL A 354 10.89 10.07 -15.96
CA VAL A 354 10.70 11.09 -16.99
C VAL A 354 9.93 12.31 -16.46
N VAL A 355 8.85 12.10 -15.69
CA VAL A 355 8.09 13.19 -15.06
C VAL A 355 8.98 13.99 -14.11
N ILE A 356 9.75 13.31 -13.26
CA ILE A 356 10.70 13.97 -12.34
C ILE A 356 11.78 14.73 -13.11
N ALA A 357 12.40 14.11 -14.11
CA ALA A 357 13.43 14.74 -14.93
C ALA A 357 12.90 15.97 -15.67
N ARG A 358 11.67 15.89 -16.20
CA ARG A 358 11.00 17.01 -16.87
C ARG A 358 10.72 18.15 -15.90
N GLU A 359 10.19 17.87 -14.72
CA GLU A 359 9.93 18.91 -13.71
C GLU A 359 11.22 19.56 -13.21
N ILE A 360 12.28 18.78 -12.97
CA ILE A 360 13.60 19.32 -12.63
C ILE A 360 14.12 20.20 -13.77
N CYS A 361 14.02 19.74 -15.02
CA CYS A 361 14.45 20.50 -16.19
C CYS A 361 13.67 21.83 -16.31
N ILE A 362 12.33 21.80 -16.17
CA ILE A 362 11.47 22.99 -16.18
C ILE A 362 11.84 23.97 -15.07
N VAL A 363 12.13 23.47 -13.86
CA VAL A 363 12.54 24.31 -12.71
C VAL A 363 13.91 24.95 -12.97
N GLN A 364 14.86 24.22 -13.56
CA GLN A 364 16.17 24.75 -13.91
C GLN A 364 16.10 25.76 -15.08
N LEU A 365 15.22 25.53 -16.05
CA LEU A 365 14.92 26.46 -17.14
C LEU A 365 14.26 27.75 -16.62
N LYS A 366 13.32 27.65 -15.67
CA LYS A 366 12.68 28.81 -15.03
C LYS A 366 13.62 29.60 -14.11
N LYS A 367 14.70 28.99 -13.61
CA LYS A 367 15.77 29.74 -12.90
C LYS A 367 16.61 30.62 -13.84
N GLY A 368 16.47 30.47 -15.16
CA GLY A 368 17.13 31.31 -16.17
C GLY A 368 16.39 32.61 -16.49
N ASP A 369 15.08 32.70 -16.23
CA ASP A 369 14.26 33.90 -16.54
C ASP A 369 13.62 34.52 -15.28
N GLN A 370 14.38 35.50 -14.76
CA GLN A 370 14.02 36.66 -13.93
C GLN A 370 13.70 36.58 -12.42
N PRO A 371 14.19 37.59 -11.65
CA PRO A 371 13.86 37.86 -10.25
C PRO A 371 12.61 38.76 -10.09
N VAL A 372 11.92 38.59 -8.96
CA VAL A 372 10.96 39.52 -8.28
C VAL A 372 9.82 40.13 -9.11
N GLN A 373 8.58 39.72 -8.78
CA GLN A 373 7.47 40.67 -8.74
C GLN A 373 6.58 40.43 -7.52
N ALA A 374 6.91 41.16 -6.45
CA ALA A 374 6.04 41.39 -5.31
C ALA A 374 4.92 42.36 -5.74
N LEU A 375 3.69 41.87 -5.89
CA LEU A 375 2.48 42.70 -5.83
C LEU A 375 1.19 41.87 -5.71
N GLN A 376 1.01 41.12 -4.60
CA GLN A 376 -0.31 40.67 -4.12
C GLN A 376 -0.36 40.69 -2.58
N ASP A 377 0.11 41.79 -1.98
CA ASP A 377 -0.01 42.07 -0.56
C ASP A 377 -1.33 42.81 -0.26
N ASN A 378 -2.39 42.06 0.05
CA ASN A 378 -3.31 42.49 1.12
C ASN A 378 -4.38 41.44 1.54
N LYS A 379 -4.56 40.34 0.79
CA LYS A 379 -5.38 39.19 1.26
C LYS A 379 -4.56 38.05 1.86
N ASN A 380 -3.23 38.11 1.72
CA ASN A 380 -2.30 37.07 2.14
C ASN A 380 -1.79 37.20 3.58
N SER A 381 -2.05 38.28 4.32
CA SER A 381 -1.42 38.46 5.64
C SER A 381 -1.92 37.45 6.69
N ARG A 382 -3.22 37.15 6.75
CA ARG A 382 -3.76 36.09 7.62
C ARG A 382 -3.39 34.70 7.11
N GLN A 383 -3.44 34.50 5.81
CA GLN A 383 -3.17 33.21 5.20
C GLN A 383 -1.69 32.83 5.28
N SER A 384 -0.78 33.77 5.04
CA SER A 384 0.65 33.63 5.23
C SER A 384 0.98 33.39 6.69
N ARG A 385 0.31 34.05 7.63
CA ARG A 385 0.57 33.87 9.07
C ARG A 385 0.07 32.52 9.59
N ASP A 386 -1.08 32.03 9.12
CA ASP A 386 -1.56 30.68 9.43
C ASP A 386 -0.69 29.61 8.77
N ASP A 387 -0.26 29.82 7.51
CA ASP A 387 0.65 28.92 6.81
C ASP A 387 2.04 28.92 7.50
N GLU A 388 2.53 30.07 7.97
CA GLU A 388 3.79 30.24 8.70
C GLU A 388 3.74 29.61 10.10
N LEU A 389 2.64 29.78 10.84
CA LEU A 389 2.38 29.08 12.10
C LEU A 389 2.27 27.57 11.89
N GLN A 390 1.66 27.10 10.80
CA GLN A 390 1.60 25.67 10.46
C GLN A 390 2.98 25.12 10.11
N ILE A 391 3.79 25.87 9.37
CA ILE A 391 5.17 25.52 9.05
C ILE A 391 6.04 25.52 10.32
N GLU A 392 5.85 26.49 11.21
CA GLU A 392 6.54 26.58 12.49
C GLU A 392 6.18 25.41 13.42
N MET A 393 4.88 25.09 13.54
CA MET A 393 4.40 23.90 14.26
C MET A 393 4.94 22.61 13.65
N PHE A 394 4.96 22.49 12.31
CA PHE A 394 5.53 21.34 11.60
C PHE A 394 7.04 21.20 11.84
N PHE A 395 7.74 22.30 12.06
CA PHE A 395 9.17 22.32 12.28
C PHE A 395 9.61 22.26 13.75
N LYS A 396 8.69 22.42 14.70
CA LYS A 396 8.95 22.44 16.15
C LYS A 396 9.45 21.10 16.71
N ASP A 397 9.04 19.97 16.12
CA ASP A 397 9.43 18.60 16.53
C ASP A 397 10.40 17.91 15.52
N ARG A 398 11.35 18.65 14.93
CA ARG A 398 12.26 18.07 13.92
C ARG A 398 13.35 17.19 14.52
N ILE A 399 13.50 15.99 13.96
CA ILE A 399 14.75 15.22 14.02
C ILE A 399 15.79 15.98 13.18
N PRO A 400 16.98 16.30 13.72
CA PRO A 400 18.04 16.96 12.97
C PRO A 400 18.38 16.18 11.70
N THR A 401 18.49 16.86 10.55
CA THR A 401 18.84 16.21 9.27
C THR A 401 20.17 15.47 9.36
N ARG A 402 21.15 16.01 10.09
CA ARG A 402 22.43 15.33 10.37
C ARG A 402 22.25 14.01 11.10
N PHE A 403 21.32 13.94 12.05
CA PHE A 403 20.98 12.70 12.75
C PHE A 403 20.31 11.70 11.80
N ALA A 404 19.46 12.18 10.89
CA ALA A 404 18.83 11.31 9.90
C ALA A 404 19.81 10.74 8.86
N VAL A 405 20.76 11.54 8.34
CA VAL A 405 21.83 11.05 7.45
C VAL A 405 22.69 10.02 8.18
N SER A 406 23.18 10.37 9.36
CA SER A 406 24.08 9.48 10.13
C SER A 406 23.39 8.18 10.51
N GLY A 407 22.13 8.24 10.96
CA GLY A 407 21.31 7.04 11.22
C GLY A 407 21.18 6.14 9.99
N TYR A 408 20.91 6.73 8.82
CA TYR A 408 20.83 5.98 7.57
C TYR A 408 22.16 5.29 7.21
N ILE A 409 23.28 6.01 7.26
CA ILE A 409 24.61 5.48 6.92
C ILE A 409 25.01 4.35 7.88
N VAL A 410 24.82 4.54 9.18
CA VAL A 410 25.17 3.54 10.21
C VAL A 410 24.33 2.28 10.03
N LEU A 411 23.01 2.40 9.84
CA LEU A 411 22.14 1.25 9.63
C LEU A 411 22.42 0.54 8.31
N ALA A 412 22.72 1.29 7.24
CA ALA A 412 23.11 0.72 5.96
C ALA A 412 24.42 -0.08 6.09
N ALA A 413 25.41 0.44 6.82
CA ALA A 413 26.67 -0.26 7.07
C ALA A 413 26.46 -1.54 7.90
N ILE A 414 25.69 -1.46 8.99
CA ILE A 414 25.35 -2.62 9.82
C ILE A 414 24.62 -3.67 8.98
N SER A 415 23.64 -3.26 8.18
CA SER A 415 22.89 -4.19 7.34
C SER A 415 23.75 -4.81 6.22
N THR A 416 24.67 -4.03 5.62
CA THR A 416 25.61 -4.55 4.62
C THR A 416 26.56 -5.61 5.19
N ALA A 417 26.87 -5.54 6.49
CA ALA A 417 27.65 -6.56 7.18
C ALA A 417 26.82 -7.75 7.67
N ALA A 418 25.59 -7.50 8.15
CA ALA A 418 24.73 -8.52 8.75
C ALA A 418 23.93 -9.34 7.72
N VAL A 419 23.52 -8.77 6.60
CA VAL A 419 22.74 -9.50 5.58
C VAL A 419 23.54 -10.65 4.97
N PRO A 420 24.83 -10.51 4.61
CA PRO A 420 25.62 -11.63 4.09
C PRO A 420 25.88 -12.74 5.10
N THR A 421 25.92 -12.45 6.40
CA THR A 421 26.04 -13.50 7.43
C THR A 421 24.71 -14.23 7.63
N ILE A 422 23.61 -13.55 7.37
CA ILE A 422 22.26 -14.13 7.40
C ILE A 422 21.99 -14.96 6.14
N PHE A 423 22.36 -14.45 4.96
CA PHE A 423 22.18 -15.10 3.65
C PHE A 423 23.52 -15.10 2.90
N PRO A 424 24.31 -16.19 2.98
CA PRO A 424 25.65 -16.27 2.37
C PRO A 424 25.66 -16.01 0.86
N GLN A 425 24.55 -16.28 0.17
CA GLN A 425 24.38 -16.08 -1.26
C GLN A 425 24.31 -14.59 -1.64
N LEU A 426 23.86 -13.72 -0.71
CA LEU A 426 23.81 -12.28 -0.89
C LEU A 426 25.16 -11.67 -0.52
N LYS A 427 26.03 -11.53 -1.51
CA LYS A 427 27.33 -10.86 -1.33
C LYS A 427 27.14 -9.40 -0.91
N TRP A 428 28.05 -8.90 -0.08
CA TRP A 428 27.98 -7.55 0.52
C TRP A 428 27.81 -6.42 -0.51
N TYR A 429 28.41 -6.54 -1.70
CA TYR A 429 28.32 -5.52 -2.73
C TYR A 429 26.90 -5.40 -3.32
N LEU A 430 26.13 -6.49 -3.40
CA LEU A 430 24.74 -6.46 -3.87
C LEU A 430 23.86 -5.69 -2.87
N VAL A 431 24.07 -5.95 -1.58
CA VAL A 431 23.37 -5.27 -0.49
C VAL A 431 23.71 -3.78 -0.47
N LEU A 432 24.98 -3.42 -0.68
CA LEU A 432 25.41 -2.03 -0.77
C LEU A 432 24.73 -1.30 -1.94
N VAL A 433 24.68 -1.92 -3.12
CA VAL A 433 24.00 -1.35 -4.30
C VAL A 433 22.51 -1.12 -4.02
N CYS A 434 21.83 -2.06 -3.35
CA CYS A 434 20.45 -1.86 -2.91
C CYS A 434 20.29 -0.60 -2.05
N TYR A 435 21.17 -0.39 -1.07
CA TYR A 435 21.10 0.78 -0.19
C TYR A 435 21.51 2.07 -0.87
N LEU A 436 22.33 2.04 -1.92
CA LEU A 436 22.62 3.23 -2.73
C LEU A 436 21.42 3.63 -3.61
N LEU A 437 20.68 2.66 -4.17
CA LEU A 437 19.49 2.93 -4.99
C LEU A 437 18.24 3.23 -4.15
N ALA A 438 18.15 2.72 -2.92
CA ALA A 438 16.96 2.81 -2.08
C ALA A 438 16.45 4.25 -1.87
N PRO A 439 17.28 5.29 -1.61
CA PRO A 439 16.80 6.66 -1.43
C PRO A 439 16.15 7.24 -2.70
N ALA A 440 16.71 6.93 -3.88
CA ALA A 440 16.16 7.38 -5.16
C ALA A 440 14.79 6.73 -5.41
N ILE A 441 14.69 5.42 -5.20
CA ILE A 441 13.42 4.69 -5.33
C ILE A 441 12.40 5.17 -4.30
N ALA A 442 12.82 5.43 -3.05
CA ALA A 442 11.97 5.95 -1.99
C ALA A 442 11.42 7.34 -2.32
N PHE A 443 12.24 8.22 -2.92
CA PHE A 443 11.80 9.51 -3.43
C PHE A 443 10.74 9.36 -4.53
N CYS A 444 11.02 8.56 -5.56
CA CYS A 444 10.07 8.29 -6.63
C CYS A 444 8.74 7.74 -6.10
N ASN A 445 8.80 6.77 -5.18
CA ASN A 445 7.60 6.16 -4.59
C ASN A 445 6.80 7.17 -3.76
N SER A 446 7.48 7.99 -2.95
CA SER A 446 6.85 8.97 -2.07
C SER A 446 6.25 10.13 -2.86
N TYR A 447 6.92 10.55 -3.95
CA TYR A 447 6.39 11.54 -4.89
C TYR A 447 5.14 11.02 -5.61
N GLY A 448 5.19 9.80 -6.17
CA GLY A 448 4.04 9.15 -6.80
C GLY A 448 2.86 8.99 -5.83
N MET A 449 3.12 8.50 -4.63
CA MET A 449 2.10 8.39 -3.56
C MET A 449 1.52 9.76 -3.18
N GLY A 450 2.33 10.82 -3.17
CA GLY A 450 1.88 12.18 -2.90
C GLY A 450 0.91 12.75 -3.93
N LEU A 451 1.02 12.31 -5.20
CA LEU A 451 0.14 12.74 -6.29
C LEU A 451 -1.09 11.86 -6.45
N THR A 452 -0.92 10.54 -6.46
CA THR A 452 -1.96 9.59 -6.90
C THR A 452 -2.47 8.69 -5.77
N ASN A 453 -1.88 8.77 -4.57
CA ASN A 453 -2.16 7.87 -3.44
C ASN A 453 -1.88 6.38 -3.75
N LEU A 454 -1.05 6.09 -4.75
CA LEU A 454 -0.71 4.73 -5.16
C LEU A 454 0.70 4.36 -4.68
N ASN A 455 0.82 3.22 -4.00
CA ASN A 455 2.10 2.68 -3.53
C ASN A 455 2.67 1.72 -4.57
N LEU A 456 3.80 2.06 -5.18
CA LEU A 456 4.47 1.24 -6.20
C LEU A 456 5.59 0.36 -5.61
N ALA A 457 5.80 0.38 -4.29
CA ALA A 457 6.78 -0.47 -3.61
C ALA A 457 6.68 -1.97 -3.98
N PRO A 458 5.49 -2.62 -4.05
CA PRO A 458 5.42 -4.01 -4.47
C PRO A 458 5.92 -4.25 -5.90
N THR A 459 5.69 -3.29 -6.79
CA THR A 459 6.13 -3.36 -8.19
C THR A 459 7.64 -3.25 -8.30
N TYR A 460 8.25 -2.31 -7.57
CA TYR A 460 9.72 -2.22 -7.47
C TYR A 460 10.32 -3.49 -6.85
N GLY A 461 9.67 -4.05 -5.82
CA GLY A 461 10.10 -5.28 -5.18
C GLY A 461 10.16 -6.47 -6.14
N LYS A 462 9.15 -6.62 -7.02
CA LYS A 462 9.13 -7.71 -8.03
C LYS A 462 10.22 -7.54 -9.09
N ILE A 463 10.46 -6.32 -9.58
CA ILE A 463 11.54 -6.03 -10.53
C ILE A 463 12.90 -6.34 -9.87
N ALA A 464 13.10 -5.85 -8.64
CA ALA A 464 14.31 -6.09 -7.88
C ALA A 464 14.54 -7.59 -7.67
N LEU A 465 13.51 -8.34 -7.26
CA LEU A 465 13.58 -9.79 -7.09
C LEU A 465 14.11 -10.47 -8.35
N PHE A 466 13.58 -10.13 -9.53
CA PHE A 466 14.01 -10.75 -10.79
C PHE A 466 15.47 -10.42 -11.15
N ILE A 467 15.87 -9.14 -11.02
CA ILE A 467 17.25 -8.70 -11.29
C ILE A 467 18.22 -9.40 -10.33
N PHE A 468 17.95 -9.37 -9.02
CA PHE A 468 18.85 -9.97 -8.04
C PHE A 468 18.86 -11.49 -8.13
N ALA A 469 17.73 -12.14 -8.40
CA ALA A 469 17.69 -13.57 -8.65
C ALA A 469 18.55 -13.95 -9.85
N SER A 470 18.52 -13.18 -10.93
CA SER A 470 19.37 -13.40 -12.12
C SER A 470 20.87 -13.16 -11.90
N LEU A 471 21.23 -12.36 -10.89
CA LEU A 471 22.63 -12.03 -10.56
C LEU A 471 23.24 -13.02 -9.56
N VAL A 472 22.40 -13.72 -8.79
CA VAL A 472 22.80 -14.64 -7.72
C VAL A 472 22.67 -16.10 -8.16
N GLY A 473 21.58 -16.46 -8.86
CA GLY A 473 21.35 -17.79 -9.43
C GLY A 473 22.04 -17.96 -10.77
#